data_AF-A0A1Q9GMX2-F1
#
_entry.id   AF-A0A1Q9GMX2-F1
#
_cell.length_a   1.000
_cell.length_b   1.000
_cell.length_c   1.000
_cell.angle_alpha   90.00
_cell.angle_beta   90.00
_cell.angle_gamma   90.00
#
_symmetry.space_group_name_H-M   'P 1'
#
loop_
_entity.id
_entity.type
_entity.pdbx_description
1 polymer ?
#
loop_
_entity_poly.entity_id
_entity_poly.type
_entity_poly.pdbx_seq_one_letter_code
_entity_poly.pdbx_strand_id
1 'polypeptide(L)'
;MNDWSKGLVLFSAFLSPLAMADWLLDVNFEFSTAGNTQTVNTSLSLLPGEETVFFGTTNESSTPRELVGSAELLEVSADEVKIAFKVQERLDDGAWRTLISPTLSTGLNSPASFETVDGDADEQVKLQVEVTSV
;
A
#
# COMPACT_ATOMS: atom_id res chain seq x y z
N MET A 1 38.86 -45.78 -6.02
CA MET A 1 38.07 -44.74 -5.35
C MET A 1 38.33 -43.44 -6.10
N ASN A 2 37.36 -42.97 -6.90
CA ASN A 2 37.48 -41.75 -7.69
C ASN A 2 36.57 -40.70 -7.05
N ASP A 3 37.19 -39.66 -6.49
CA ASP A 3 36.53 -38.50 -5.89
C ASP A 3 35.64 -37.78 -6.91
N TRP A 4 34.32 -37.86 -6.72
CA TRP A 4 33.29 -37.06 -7.40
C TRP A 4 32.65 -36.07 -6.40
N SER A 5 33.47 -35.39 -5.60
CA SER A 5 33.04 -34.54 -4.48
C SER A 5 33.08 -33.04 -4.79
N LYS A 6 32.98 -32.63 -6.07
CA LYS A 6 33.00 -31.21 -6.47
C LYS A 6 31.94 -30.91 -7.53
N GLY A 7 30.68 -31.10 -7.16
CA GLY A 7 29.55 -30.69 -7.99
C GLY A 7 28.37 -30.43 -7.08
N LEU A 8 27.68 -29.32 -7.33
CA LEU A 8 26.55 -28.80 -6.56
C LEU A 8 26.96 -27.89 -5.38
N VAL A 9 27.63 -26.79 -5.71
CA VAL A 9 27.28 -25.52 -5.04
C VAL A 9 25.85 -25.23 -5.51
N LEU A 10 24.89 -25.78 -4.77
CA LEU A 10 23.50 -25.37 -4.86
C LEU A 10 23.50 -23.89 -4.48
N PHE A 11 23.56 -23.02 -5.48
CA PHE A 11 22.99 -21.69 -5.38
C PHE A 11 21.48 -21.87 -5.23
N SER A 12 21.03 -22.41 -4.10
CA SER A 12 19.79 -21.99 -3.50
C SER A 12 20.04 -20.55 -3.07
N ALA A 13 20.11 -19.66 -4.07
CA ALA A 13 19.65 -18.31 -3.86
C ALA A 13 18.29 -18.51 -3.21
N PHE A 14 18.21 -18.18 -1.93
CA PHE A 14 16.96 -17.86 -1.28
C PHE A 14 16.41 -16.68 -2.07
N LEU A 15 15.88 -16.97 -3.27
CA LEU A 15 15.13 -16.03 -4.06
C LEU A 15 13.95 -15.75 -3.15
N SER A 16 13.94 -14.53 -2.64
CA SER A 16 12.98 -14.11 -1.66
C SER A 16 11.57 -14.50 -2.07
N PRO A 17 10.73 -14.93 -1.13
CA PRO A 17 9.31 -15.13 -1.39
C PRO A 17 8.67 -13.91 -2.08
N LEU A 18 9.11 -12.68 -1.75
CA LEU A 18 8.63 -11.43 -2.37
C LEU A 18 9.13 -11.23 -3.82
N ALA A 19 10.27 -11.83 -4.17
CA ALA A 19 10.85 -11.75 -5.52
C ALA A 19 10.38 -12.89 -6.45
N MET A 20 9.74 -13.92 -5.90
CA MET A 20 9.37 -15.16 -6.61
C MET A 20 7.87 -15.41 -6.69
N ALA A 21 7.09 -14.88 -5.76
CA ALA A 21 5.65 -15.10 -5.68
C ALA A 21 4.88 -13.94 -6.31
N ASP A 22 3.71 -14.27 -6.85
CA ASP A 22 2.64 -13.29 -7.01
C ASP A 22 2.17 -12.93 -5.60
N TRP A 23 2.28 -11.66 -5.22
CA TRP A 23 1.87 -11.18 -3.90
C TRP A 23 0.84 -10.09 -4.07
N LEU A 24 -0.09 -10.04 -3.13
CA LEU A 24 -1.14 -9.03 -3.06
C LEU A 24 -0.80 -8.06 -1.95
N LEU A 25 -1.08 -6.78 -2.21
CA LEU A 25 -1.11 -5.75 -1.19
C LEU A 25 -2.53 -5.60 -0.70
N ASP A 26 -2.78 -6.00 0.53
CA ASP A 26 -4.01 -5.69 1.24
C ASP A 26 -3.90 -4.28 1.83
N VAL A 27 -4.85 -3.41 1.50
CA VAL A 27 -4.91 -2.02 1.97
C VAL A 27 -6.22 -1.79 2.71
N ASN A 28 -6.09 -1.35 3.95
CA ASN A 28 -7.17 -0.88 4.79
C ASN A 28 -6.95 0.60 5.09
N PHE A 29 -7.82 1.43 4.54
CA PHE A 29 -7.78 2.87 4.70
C PHE A 29 -9.03 3.34 5.45
N GLU A 30 -8.83 4.20 6.44
CA GLU A 30 -9.88 4.83 7.20
C GLU A 30 -9.62 6.34 7.25
N PHE A 31 -10.62 7.13 6.88
CA PHE A 31 -10.62 8.56 6.97
C PHE A 31 -11.82 9.03 7.77
N SER A 32 -11.57 9.71 8.88
CA SER A 32 -12.60 10.30 9.73
C SER A 32 -12.47 11.82 9.68
N THR A 33 -13.59 12.50 9.49
CA THR A 33 -13.71 13.97 9.53
C THR A 33 -15.02 14.34 10.20
N ALA A 34 -15.02 15.33 11.10
CA ALA A 34 -16.17 15.93 11.79
C ALA A 34 -17.56 15.27 11.56
N GLY A 35 -17.75 14.06 12.10
CA GLY A 35 -19.03 13.32 12.08
C GLY A 35 -19.22 12.29 10.96
N ASN A 36 -18.22 12.04 10.11
CA ASN A 36 -18.26 11.02 9.07
C ASN A 36 -16.96 10.19 9.03
N THR A 37 -17.09 8.88 8.85
CA THR A 37 -15.96 7.95 8.70
C THR A 37 -16.14 7.18 7.41
N GLN A 38 -15.13 7.26 6.54
CA GLN A 38 -15.02 6.49 5.31
C GLN A 38 -13.98 5.39 5.51
N THR A 39 -14.38 4.15 5.27
CA THR A 39 -13.47 3.00 5.31
C THR A 39 -13.41 2.35 3.94
N VAL A 40 -12.20 2.04 3.51
CA VAL A 40 -11.93 1.36 2.24
C VAL A 40 -11.05 0.16 2.53
N ASN A 41 -11.49 -1.01 2.07
CA ASN A 41 -10.74 -2.25 2.13
C ASN A 41 -10.59 -2.79 0.72
N THR A 42 -9.35 -2.97 0.27
CA THR A 42 -9.05 -3.41 -1.08
C THR A 42 -7.77 -4.22 -1.10
N SER A 43 -7.63 -5.07 -2.11
CA SER A 43 -6.44 -5.88 -2.35
C SER A 43 -6.00 -5.62 -3.78
N LEU A 44 -4.71 -5.32 -4.00
CA LEU A 44 -4.19 -5.03 -5.33
C LEU A 44 -2.82 -5.64 -5.58
N SER A 45 -2.57 -6.01 -6.84
CA SER A 45 -1.24 -6.34 -7.33
C SER A 45 -0.55 -5.04 -7.78
N LEU A 46 0.67 -4.81 -7.29
CA LEU A 46 1.48 -3.66 -7.71
C LEU A 46 2.54 -4.08 -8.72
N LEU A 47 2.76 -3.22 -9.72
CA LEU A 47 3.86 -3.34 -10.66
C LEU A 47 4.97 -2.35 -10.30
N PRO A 48 6.25 -2.76 -10.29
CA PRO A 48 7.35 -1.84 -9.97
C PRO A 48 7.40 -0.64 -10.92
N GLY A 49 7.42 0.57 -10.36
CA GLY A 49 7.45 1.82 -11.12
C GLY A 49 6.13 2.22 -11.78
N GLU A 50 5.02 1.57 -11.44
CA GLU A 50 3.67 1.95 -11.87
C GLU A 50 2.85 2.47 -10.68
N GLU A 51 2.21 3.62 -10.85
CA GLU A 51 1.23 4.14 -9.91
C GLU A 51 -0.13 3.47 -10.16
N THR A 52 -0.62 2.74 -9.16
CA THR A 52 -1.90 2.04 -9.21
C THR A 52 -2.91 2.71 -8.30
N VAL A 53 -4.08 3.06 -8.83
CA VAL A 53 -5.20 3.58 -8.05
C VAL A 53 -5.88 2.41 -7.32
N PHE A 54 -5.87 2.42 -6.00
CA PHE A 54 -6.45 1.35 -5.18
C PHE A 54 -7.87 1.65 -4.72
N PHE A 55 -8.30 2.91 -4.71
CA PHE A 55 -9.71 3.28 -4.60
C PHE A 55 -10.02 4.66 -5.19
N GLY A 56 -11.28 4.87 -5.55
CA GLY A 56 -11.86 6.16 -5.88
C GLY A 56 -13.33 6.19 -5.46
N THR A 57 -13.74 7.14 -4.62
CA THR A 57 -15.14 7.33 -4.25
C THR A 57 -15.80 8.30 -5.23
N THR A 58 -16.76 7.82 -6.03
CA THR A 58 -17.54 8.70 -6.90
C THR A 58 -18.60 9.42 -6.08
N ASN A 59 -18.67 10.74 -6.24
CA ASN A 59 -19.61 11.61 -5.53
C ASN A 59 -21.06 11.40 -6.05
N GLU A 60 -21.67 10.27 -5.68
CA GLU A 60 -23.07 9.99 -5.98
C GLU A 60 -23.93 10.38 -4.77
N SER A 61 -24.37 11.64 -4.82
CA SER A 61 -25.49 12.18 -4.04
C SER A 61 -25.24 12.37 -2.53
N SER A 62 -25.16 13.65 -2.13
CA SER A 62 -25.36 14.15 -0.76
C SER A 62 -24.35 13.72 0.32
N THR A 63 -23.24 13.08 -0.05
CA THR A 63 -22.25 12.48 0.86
C THR A 63 -20.82 12.78 0.35
N PRO A 64 -19.76 12.52 1.14
CA PRO A 64 -18.54 13.33 1.29
C PRO A 64 -17.70 13.55 0.02
N ARG A 65 -16.75 14.51 0.11
CA ARG A 65 -15.77 14.83 -0.95
C ARG A 65 -15.18 13.55 -1.58
N GLU A 66 -15.03 13.57 -2.90
CA GLU A 66 -14.41 12.49 -3.67
C GLU A 66 -12.98 12.25 -3.15
N LEU A 67 -12.67 11.01 -2.82
CA LEU A 67 -11.36 10.57 -2.35
C LEU A 67 -10.75 9.60 -3.34
N VAL A 68 -9.47 9.78 -3.65
CA VAL A 68 -8.69 8.88 -4.50
C VAL A 68 -7.42 8.47 -3.77
N GLY A 69 -7.20 7.16 -3.67
CA GLY A 69 -5.99 6.57 -3.15
C GLY A 69 -5.18 5.93 -4.26
N SER A 70 -3.89 6.28 -4.35
CA SER A 70 -2.92 5.64 -5.24
C SER A 70 -1.70 5.12 -4.48
N ALA A 71 -1.14 4.02 -4.99
CA ALA A 71 0.01 3.34 -4.45
C ALA A 71 1.01 3.07 -5.56
N GLU A 72 2.29 3.31 -5.29
CA GLU A 72 3.40 3.05 -6.21
C GLU A 72 4.43 2.16 -5.52
N LEU A 73 4.80 1.07 -6.17
CA LEU A 73 5.86 0.19 -5.70
C LEU A 73 7.22 0.78 -6.06
N LEU A 74 7.94 1.26 -5.04
CA LEU A 74 9.24 1.91 -5.20
C LEU A 74 10.39 0.90 -5.26
N GLU A 75 10.36 -0.09 -4.35
CA GLU A 75 11.45 -1.05 -4.21
C GLU A 75 10.92 -2.39 -3.71
N VAL A 76 11.48 -3.48 -4.25
CA VAL A 76 11.25 -4.84 -3.77
C VAL A 76 12.59 -5.43 -3.40
N SER A 77 12.74 -5.80 -2.13
CA SER A 77 13.91 -6.48 -1.60
C SER A 77 13.58 -7.92 -1.21
N ALA A 78 14.56 -8.61 -0.63
CA ALA A 78 14.37 -9.99 -0.22
C ALA A 78 13.43 -10.18 0.98
N ASP A 79 13.27 -9.16 1.81
CA ASP A 79 12.53 -9.29 3.08
C ASP A 79 11.41 -8.24 3.19
N GLU A 80 11.45 -7.21 2.36
CA GLU A 80 10.60 -6.03 2.49
C GLU A 80 10.29 -5.42 1.11
N VAL A 81 9.08 -4.89 0.96
CA VAL A 81 8.69 -4.01 -0.14
C VAL A 81 8.49 -2.60 0.38
N LYS A 82 8.84 -1.61 -0.43
CA LYS A 82 8.68 -0.20 -0.14
C LYS A 82 7.65 0.40 -1.09
N ILE A 83 6.58 0.94 -0.52
CA ILE A 83 5.41 1.41 -1.27
C ILE A 83 5.16 2.88 -0.88
N ALA A 84 5.08 3.75 -1.88
CA ALA A 84 4.61 5.11 -1.71
C ALA A 84 3.10 5.12 -1.84
N PHE A 85 2.41 5.66 -0.83
CA PHE A 85 0.98 5.89 -0.88
C PHE A 85 0.72 7.37 -1.05
N LYS A 86 -0.40 7.68 -1.70
CA LYS A 86 -0.91 9.04 -1.83
C LYS A 86 -2.42 8.98 -1.77
N VAL A 87 -3.00 9.76 -0.87
CA VAL A 87 -4.45 9.92 -0.79
C VAL A 87 -4.77 11.38 -1.01
N GLN A 88 -5.70 11.63 -1.93
CA GLN A 88 -6.13 12.96 -2.31
C GLN A 88 -7.64 13.07 -2.18
N GLU A 89 -8.09 14.25 -1.76
CA GLU A 89 -9.50 14.62 -1.80
C GLU A 89 -9.75 15.69 -2.85
N ARG A 90 -10.94 15.67 -3.42
CA ARG A 90 -11.39 16.72 -4.33
C ARG A 90 -12.15 17.79 -3.54
N LEU A 91 -11.65 19.02 -3.65
CA LEU A 91 -12.24 20.21 -3.06
C LEU A 91 -13.46 20.70 -3.86
N ASP A 92 -14.22 21.60 -3.24
CA ASP A 92 -15.46 22.15 -3.82
C ASP A 92 -15.20 23.02 -5.07
N ASP A 93 -13.98 23.55 -5.22
CA ASP A 93 -13.51 24.26 -6.41
C ASP A 93 -13.06 23.29 -7.54
N GLY A 94 -13.13 21.98 -7.28
CA GLY A 94 -12.70 20.92 -8.18
C GLY A 94 -11.19 20.61 -8.14
N ALA A 95 -10.41 21.32 -7.32
CA ALA A 95 -8.98 21.06 -7.13
C ALA A 95 -8.74 19.81 -6.26
N TRP A 96 -7.55 19.22 -6.39
CA TRP A 96 -7.15 18.07 -5.57
C TRP A 96 -6.24 18.52 -4.42
N ARG A 97 -6.62 18.20 -3.18
CA ARG A 97 -5.81 18.37 -1.96
C ARG A 97 -5.21 17.03 -1.58
N THR A 98 -3.91 16.95 -1.33
CA THR A 98 -3.29 15.75 -0.75
C THR A 98 -3.58 15.70 0.75
N LEU A 99 -4.20 14.61 1.20
CA LEU A 99 -4.44 14.33 2.62
C LEU A 99 -3.20 13.72 3.26
N ILE A 100 -2.68 12.66 2.66
CA ILE A 100 -1.48 11.94 3.13
C ILE A 100 -0.64 11.48 1.95
N SER A 101 0.68 11.36 2.18
CA SER A 101 1.59 10.75 1.21
C SER A 101 2.73 9.95 1.88
N PRO A 102 2.42 8.96 2.74
CA PRO A 102 3.43 8.22 3.45
C PRO A 102 4.14 7.22 2.53
N THR A 103 5.40 6.94 2.84
CA THR A 103 6.09 5.77 2.29
C THR A 103 6.16 4.71 3.37
N LEU A 104 5.57 3.54 3.12
CA LEU A 104 5.58 2.42 4.05
C LEU A 104 6.46 1.31 3.52
N SER A 105 7.13 0.64 4.45
CA SER A 105 7.89 -0.55 4.16
C SER A 105 7.28 -1.71 4.96
N THR A 106 7.04 -2.83 4.29
CA THR A 106 6.34 -3.98 4.85
C THR A 106 6.88 -5.28 4.25
N GLY A 107 6.93 -6.33 5.07
CA GLY A 107 7.33 -7.67 4.64
C GLY A 107 6.12 -8.59 4.45
N LEU A 108 6.39 -9.80 3.94
CA LEU A 108 5.36 -10.82 3.78
C LEU A 108 4.72 -11.20 5.13
N ASN A 109 3.39 -11.16 5.21
CA ASN A 109 2.59 -11.38 6.42
C ASN A 109 3.02 -10.49 7.60
N SER A 110 3.52 -9.28 7.31
CA SER A 110 4.02 -8.32 8.30
C SER A 110 3.31 -6.98 8.11
N PRO A 111 2.15 -6.78 8.75
CA PRO A 111 1.35 -5.58 8.53
C PRO A 111 2.08 -4.32 9.00
N ALA A 112 2.03 -3.27 8.18
CA ALA A 112 2.52 -1.94 8.52
C ALA A 112 1.34 -0.97 8.64
N SER A 113 1.44 0.00 9.55
CA SER A 113 0.41 1.02 9.74
C SER A 113 0.98 2.43 9.79
N PHE A 114 0.17 3.37 9.35
CA PHE A 114 0.37 4.79 9.41
C PHE A 114 -0.88 5.44 9.97
N GLU A 115 -0.70 6.39 10.87
CA GLU A 115 -1.80 7.13 11.47
C GLU A 115 -1.38 8.59 11.63
N THR A 116 -2.29 9.49 11.29
CA THR A 116 -2.14 10.91 11.52
C THR A 116 -3.46 11.52 11.95
N VAL A 117 -3.37 12.54 12.80
CA VAL A 117 -4.50 13.29 13.33
C VAL A 117 -4.17 14.76 13.13
N ASP A 118 -5.01 15.46 12.38
CA ASP A 118 -5.01 16.91 12.27
C ASP A 118 -6.08 17.46 13.22
N GLY A 119 -5.61 17.97 14.37
CA GLY A 119 -6.49 18.53 15.39
C GLY A 119 -7.10 19.89 15.02
N ASP A 120 -6.56 20.59 14.03
CA ASP A 120 -7.11 21.86 13.55
C ASP A 120 -8.26 21.61 12.56
N ALA A 121 -8.18 20.54 11.78
CA ALA A 121 -9.20 20.14 10.81
C ALA A 121 -10.21 19.10 11.33
N ASP A 122 -10.00 18.55 12.54
CA ASP A 122 -10.74 17.39 13.07
C ASP A 122 -10.74 16.21 12.09
N GLU A 123 -9.57 15.97 11.49
CA GLU A 123 -9.33 14.94 10.49
C GLU A 123 -8.41 13.86 11.07
N GLN A 124 -8.79 12.60 10.94
CA GLN A 124 -7.97 11.45 11.29
C GLN A 124 -7.85 10.54 10.07
N VAL A 125 -6.62 10.16 9.75
CA VAL A 125 -6.32 9.23 8.67
C VAL A 125 -5.56 8.05 9.24
N LYS A 126 -6.04 6.85 8.95
CA LYS A 126 -5.38 5.60 9.27
C LYS A 126 -5.23 4.77 8.00
N LEU A 127 -4.01 4.29 7.77
CA LEU A 127 -3.66 3.42 6.66
C LEU A 127 -2.96 2.20 7.24
N GLN A 128 -3.47 1.03 6.95
CA GLN A 128 -2.86 -0.24 7.28
C GLN A 128 -2.68 -1.05 6.01
N VAL A 129 -1.51 -1.66 5.88
CA VAL A 129 -1.14 -2.42 4.70
C VAL A 129 -0.52 -3.74 5.10
N GLU A 130 -0.78 -4.78 4.33
CA GLU A 130 -0.20 -6.10 4.53
C GLU A 130 0.12 -6.73 3.18
N VAL A 131 1.28 -7.38 3.09
CA VAL A 131 1.66 -8.13 1.88
C VAL A 131 1.37 -9.59 2.14
N THR A 132 0.52 -10.19 1.30
CA THR A 132 0.14 -11.60 1.39
C THR A 132 0.58 -12.35 0.12
N SER A 133 1.02 -13.60 0.29
CA SER A 133 1.37 -14.49 -0.84
C SER A 133 0.16 -15.31 -1.24
N VAL A 134 -0.10 -15.44 -2.54
CA VAL A 134 -1.21 -16.24 -3.10
C VAL A 134 -0.78 -17.65 -3.49
#